data_AF-A0AAD4HI00-F1
#
_entry.id   AF-A0AAD4HI00-F1
#
_cell.length_a   1.000
_cell.length_b   1.000
_cell.length_c   1.000
_cell.angle_alpha   90.00
_cell.angle_beta   90.00
_cell.angle_gamma   90.00
#
_symmetry.space_group_name_H-M   'P 1'
#
loop_
_entity.id
_entity.type
_entity.pdbx_description
1 polymer ?
#
loop_
_entity_poly.entity_id
_entity_poly.type
_entity_poly.pdbx_seq_one_letter_code
_entity_poly.pdbx_strand_id
1 'polypeptide(L)'
;MIWVIHVKVNQSIGTPSTGLLHARCIHRTDIVLRDRLDTFHNLGIVSVPEEVQAEQLSSLVLRVLYRLRSLSEQTPFDTATFSYALPLLAQVLLKGGVDAGQDDGDKTFEQITLVLNIIKLHCSEFSDAAFPRTATVEHVLYAIRHQPRLSKEALSVLIDLREAVQSNATRDEVGVLIDGTLLQEVYFRNACLQAIQVSIVFLQFALLVFIVFVAIRFDRSRLNARLANYAWEDNGLDVPEDFLDKLMSYLEHNNAYVRTSTALAIAEATSNGKRYDSLSFFTRSALISLKAKILAPEFDQYGMVIASSLDRSDPWATQAAAALAFEHLAPSFTEDQVEPFFVFLIKDEALGGRSLDVRRSMLRAGADVIDIHGSKRLAGLLSTFEEHLGGSSAANETGDQIKEAVLILFGRVAGHLDASDTCIPSIVDQLVEALKTPRIRSVLRRVKA
;
A
#
# COMPACT_ATOMS: atom_id res chain seq x y z
N MET A 1 11.53 31.47 22.90
CA MET A 1 12.39 30.42 23.47
C MET A 1 13.60 30.25 22.56
N ILE A 2 14.49 31.25 22.57
CA ILE A 2 15.66 31.35 21.69
C ILE A 2 16.86 31.01 22.56
N TRP A 3 17.49 29.86 22.32
CA TRP A 3 18.71 29.48 23.03
C TRP A 3 19.92 30.10 22.33
N VAL A 4 20.34 31.27 22.84
CA VAL A 4 21.68 31.82 22.64
C VAL A 4 22.61 31.08 23.60
N ILE A 5 23.44 30.19 23.09
CA ILE A 5 24.51 29.59 23.91
C ILE A 5 25.67 30.59 23.98
N HIS A 6 25.74 31.30 25.10
CA HIS A 6 26.94 32.01 25.53
C HIS A 6 28.03 30.98 25.85
N VAL A 7 29.06 30.88 25.01
CA VAL A 7 30.30 30.19 25.37
C VAL A 7 31.05 31.07 26.37
N LYS A 8 30.96 30.72 27.64
CA LYS A 8 31.70 31.37 28.73
C LYS A 8 33.16 30.92 28.66
N VAL A 9 34.03 31.85 28.28
CA VAL A 9 35.48 31.66 28.23
C VAL A 9 36.01 31.49 29.64
N ASN A 10 36.45 30.29 30.02
CA ASN A 10 37.35 30.12 31.15
C ASN A 10 38.75 29.83 30.60
N GLN A 11 39.66 30.78 30.83
CA GLN A 11 41.07 30.67 30.51
C GLN A 11 41.73 29.66 31.45
N SER A 12 42.11 28.49 30.92
CA SER A 12 43.25 27.74 31.44
C SER A 12 43.79 26.81 30.35
N ILE A 13 44.84 27.30 29.70
CA ILE A 13 45.97 26.62 29.02
C ILE A 13 45.75 25.12 28.71
N GLY A 14 45.62 24.79 27.42
CA GLY A 14 45.77 23.41 26.91
C GLY A 14 45.05 23.16 25.59
N THR A 15 45.77 23.32 24.47
CA THR A 15 45.49 22.85 23.07
C THR A 15 44.08 23.08 22.47
N PRO A 16 43.94 23.74 21.30
CA PRO A 16 42.65 23.83 20.62
C PRO A 16 42.25 22.46 20.07
N SER A 17 41.14 21.92 20.56
CA SER A 17 40.52 20.71 20.00
C SER A 17 39.95 21.01 18.61
N THR A 18 40.20 20.11 17.67
CA THR A 18 39.81 20.16 16.25
C THR A 18 38.30 20.42 16.06
N GLY A 19 37.44 20.08 17.02
CA GLY A 19 35.99 20.35 16.98
C GLY A 19 35.61 21.84 17.01
N LEU A 20 36.36 22.69 17.73
CA LEU A 20 36.06 24.13 17.85
C LEU A 20 36.33 24.91 16.55
N LEU A 21 37.26 24.43 15.73
CA LEU A 21 37.58 25.01 14.43
C LEU A 21 36.56 24.58 13.35
N HIS A 22 36.07 23.34 13.41
CA HIS A 22 35.00 22.86 12.53
C HIS A 22 33.69 23.63 12.75
N ALA A 23 33.29 23.82 14.01
CA ALA A 23 32.09 24.58 14.35
C ALA A 23 32.15 26.05 13.87
N ARG A 24 33.31 26.71 13.95
CA ARG A 24 33.47 28.12 13.51
C ARG A 24 33.44 28.32 11.99
N CYS A 25 33.96 27.39 11.21
CA CYS A 25 33.94 27.48 9.74
C CYS A 25 32.57 27.12 9.15
N ILE A 26 31.87 26.18 9.77
CA ILE A 26 30.47 25.85 9.49
C ILE A 26 29.63 27.11 9.76
N HIS A 27 29.76 27.72 10.94
CA HIS A 27 28.96 28.87 11.37
C HIS A 27 28.97 30.09 10.42
N ARG A 28 30.09 30.41 9.75
CA ARG A 28 30.18 31.58 8.86
C ARG A 28 29.61 31.34 7.46
N THR A 29 29.71 30.11 6.97
CA THR A 29 29.13 29.67 5.69
C THR A 29 27.63 29.39 5.85
N ASP A 30 27.22 29.00 7.06
CA ASP A 30 25.85 28.72 7.45
C ASP A 30 24.96 29.93 7.56
N ILE A 31 25.43 31.07 8.09
CA ILE A 31 24.58 32.28 8.18
C ILE A 31 24.12 32.69 6.77
N VAL A 32 25.04 32.60 5.80
CA VAL A 32 24.83 32.94 4.40
C VAL A 32 23.85 31.98 3.71
N LEU A 33 24.00 30.67 3.95
CA LEU A 33 23.10 29.65 3.40
C LEU A 33 21.75 29.64 4.10
N ARG A 34 21.71 29.84 5.41
CA ARG A 34 20.49 29.93 6.22
C ARG A 34 19.66 31.14 5.80
N ASP A 35 20.25 32.33 5.70
CA ASP A 35 19.52 33.53 5.28
C ASP A 35 18.94 33.36 3.86
N ARG A 36 19.67 32.69 2.95
CA ARG A 36 19.17 32.36 1.60
C ARG A 36 18.10 31.26 1.59
N LEU A 37 18.27 30.19 2.36
CA LEU A 37 17.31 29.09 2.47
C LEU A 37 16.02 29.51 3.18
N ASP A 38 16.12 30.35 4.21
CA ASP A 38 14.99 30.94 4.94
C ASP A 38 14.20 31.92 4.03
N THR A 39 14.89 32.64 3.13
CA THR A 39 14.25 33.43 2.06
C THR A 39 13.52 32.53 1.04
N PHE A 40 14.03 31.33 0.78
CA PHE A 40 13.38 30.32 -0.06
C PHE A 40 12.19 29.60 0.62
N HIS A 41 12.07 29.66 1.95
CA HIS A 41 11.15 28.83 2.75
C HIS A 41 9.79 29.49 3.07
N ASN A 42 9.38 30.57 2.42
CA ASN A 42 8.15 31.30 2.78
C ASN A 42 8.14 31.85 4.23
N LEU A 43 9.27 32.33 4.76
CA LEU A 43 9.33 32.94 6.11
C LEU A 43 9.31 34.48 6.13
N GLY A 44 9.06 35.16 5.01
CA GLY A 44 8.90 36.62 5.01
C GLY A 44 10.16 37.39 5.42
N ILE A 45 11.35 36.86 5.13
CA ILE A 45 12.62 37.59 5.25
C ILE A 45 12.81 38.41 3.97
N VAL A 46 12.87 39.74 4.14
CA VAL A 46 12.67 40.74 3.07
C VAL A 46 13.94 41.08 2.28
N SER A 47 15.12 40.59 2.62
CA SER A 47 16.34 40.98 1.89
C SER A 47 17.53 40.11 2.25
N VAL A 48 18.14 39.46 1.25
CA VAL A 48 19.48 38.85 1.34
C VAL A 48 20.50 39.88 0.85
N PRO A 49 21.58 40.17 1.59
CA PRO A 49 22.62 41.13 1.17
C PRO A 49 23.19 40.83 -0.23
N GLU A 50 23.46 41.86 -1.05
CA GLU A 50 23.95 41.72 -2.45
C GLU A 50 25.24 40.90 -2.56
N GLU A 51 26.12 40.98 -1.55
CA GLU A 51 27.37 40.22 -1.46
C GLU A 51 27.13 38.71 -1.46
N VAL A 52 26.03 38.29 -0.86
CA VAL A 52 25.57 36.90 -0.80
C VAL A 52 24.86 36.51 -2.09
N GLN A 53 24.42 37.49 -2.91
CA GLN A 53 23.77 37.27 -4.20
C GLN A 53 24.69 37.05 -5.39
N ALA A 54 26.00 37.32 -5.22
CA ALA A 54 26.97 37.28 -6.30
C ALA A 54 27.25 35.86 -6.85
N GLU A 55 27.10 34.80 -6.05
CA GLU A 55 27.32 33.41 -6.46
C GLU A 55 25.98 32.72 -6.82
N GLN A 56 25.98 31.95 -7.91
CA GLN A 56 24.86 31.07 -8.28
C GLN A 56 24.62 30.06 -7.17
N LEU A 57 23.34 29.85 -6.81
CA LEU A 57 22.98 29.03 -5.66
C LEU A 57 23.42 27.57 -5.84
N SER A 58 23.32 27.01 -7.05
CA SER A 58 23.77 25.65 -7.35
C SER A 58 25.26 25.44 -7.06
N SER A 59 26.11 26.38 -7.44
CA SER A 59 27.56 26.36 -7.20
C SER A 59 27.89 26.48 -5.71
N LEU A 60 27.19 27.37 -5.00
CA LEU A 60 27.34 27.53 -3.55
C LEU A 60 26.97 26.23 -2.81
N VAL A 61 25.85 25.61 -3.17
CA VAL A 61 25.38 24.35 -2.58
C VAL A 61 26.39 23.24 -2.85
N LEU A 62 26.87 23.08 -4.08
CA LEU A 62 27.92 22.09 -4.41
C LEU A 62 29.18 22.29 -3.57
N ARG A 63 29.68 23.52 -3.45
CA ARG A 63 30.87 23.84 -2.65
C ARG A 63 30.68 23.45 -1.18
N VAL A 64 29.50 23.70 -0.62
CA VAL A 64 29.18 23.31 0.75
C VAL A 64 29.06 21.80 0.89
N LEU A 65 28.38 21.11 -0.02
CA LEU A 65 28.28 19.65 0.00
C LEU A 65 29.65 18.97 -0.13
N TYR A 66 30.54 19.47 -1.00
CA TYR A 66 31.92 19.00 -1.09
C TYR A 66 32.68 19.18 0.22
N ARG A 67 32.51 20.34 0.87
CA ARG A 67 33.14 20.60 2.16
C ARG A 67 32.61 19.65 3.24
N LEU A 68 31.28 19.50 3.34
CA LEU A 68 30.64 18.60 4.29
C LEU A 68 31.13 17.16 4.07
N ARG A 69 31.13 16.67 2.83
CA ARG A 69 31.64 15.34 2.49
C ARG A 69 33.11 15.16 2.90
N SER A 70 33.99 16.09 2.53
CA SER A 70 35.42 16.01 2.86
C SER A 70 35.68 15.99 4.37
N LEU A 71 34.86 16.69 5.16
CA LEU A 71 34.94 16.63 6.62
C LEU A 71 34.39 15.29 7.17
N SER A 72 33.32 14.79 6.57
CA SER A 72 32.70 13.49 6.93
C SER A 72 33.65 12.32 6.66
N GLU A 73 34.47 12.39 5.60
CA GLU A 73 35.48 11.37 5.27
C GLU A 73 36.61 11.30 6.29
N GLN A 74 36.90 12.40 6.99
CA GLN A 74 37.92 12.42 8.05
C GLN A 74 37.38 11.83 9.34
N THR A 75 36.18 12.28 9.74
CA THR A 75 35.48 11.83 10.94
C THR A 75 33.98 12.02 10.75
N PRO A 76 33.14 11.02 11.05
CA PRO A 76 31.70 11.21 11.12
C PRO A 76 31.33 12.35 12.07
N PHE A 77 30.32 13.13 11.70
CA PHE A 77 29.77 14.19 12.53
C PHE A 77 29.04 13.64 13.75
N ASP A 78 29.13 14.36 14.85
CA ASP A 78 28.29 14.11 16.02
C ASP A 78 26.82 14.43 15.73
N THR A 79 25.94 13.97 16.60
CA THR A 79 24.49 14.14 16.48
C THR A 79 24.07 15.59 16.24
N ALA A 80 24.68 16.53 16.97
CA ALA A 80 24.35 17.95 16.86
C ALA A 80 24.73 18.52 15.50
N THR A 81 25.94 18.25 15.02
CA THR A 81 26.42 18.74 13.72
C THR A 81 25.67 18.08 12.57
N PHE A 82 25.40 16.77 12.64
CA PHE A 82 24.62 16.08 11.62
C PHE A 82 23.17 16.61 11.57
N SER A 83 22.53 16.75 12.72
CA SER A 83 21.16 17.30 12.81
C SER A 83 21.07 18.72 12.28
N TYR A 84 22.13 19.51 12.46
CA TYR A 84 22.23 20.85 11.91
C TYR A 84 22.41 20.86 10.38
N ALA A 85 23.18 19.91 9.83
CA ALA A 85 23.38 19.77 8.40
C ALA A 85 22.16 19.16 7.67
N LEU A 86 21.39 18.31 8.35
CA LEU A 86 20.30 17.54 7.76
C LEU A 86 19.28 18.39 6.98
N PRO A 87 18.80 19.56 7.44
CA PRO A 87 17.86 20.38 6.67
C PRO A 87 18.36 20.77 5.28
N LEU A 88 19.66 21.08 5.13
CA LEU A 88 20.26 21.36 3.82
C LEU A 88 20.27 20.10 2.95
N LEU A 89 20.74 18.98 3.51
CA LEU A 89 20.78 17.68 2.83
C LEU A 89 19.38 17.26 2.35
N ALA A 90 18.39 17.40 3.23
CA ALA A 90 16.98 17.17 2.97
C ALA A 90 16.46 18.01 1.81
N GLN A 91 16.72 19.31 1.80
CA GLN A 91 16.27 20.21 0.72
C GLN A 91 16.84 19.82 -0.65
N VAL A 92 18.11 19.42 -0.70
CA VAL A 92 18.74 18.93 -1.93
C VAL A 92 18.03 17.68 -2.44
N LEU A 93 17.73 16.72 -1.56
CA LEU A 93 17.00 15.50 -1.94
C LEU A 93 15.56 15.79 -2.38
N LEU A 94 14.82 16.61 -1.61
CA LEU A 94 13.42 16.94 -1.87
C LEU A 94 13.22 17.70 -3.19
N LYS A 95 14.12 18.63 -3.51
CA LYS A 95 14.07 19.40 -4.76
C LYS A 95 14.66 18.66 -5.97
N GLY A 96 15.32 17.53 -5.75
CA GLY A 96 16.04 16.83 -6.80
C GLY A 96 17.24 17.63 -7.31
N GLY A 97 17.94 18.31 -6.40
CA GLY A 97 18.95 19.33 -6.69
C GLY A 97 18.41 20.75 -6.54
N VAL A 98 19.25 21.67 -6.08
CA VAL A 98 18.91 23.08 -5.88
C VAL A 98 19.36 23.92 -7.08
N ASP A 99 18.48 24.81 -7.54
CA ASP A 99 18.74 25.77 -8.62
C ASP A 99 19.05 25.09 -9.97
N ALA A 100 18.22 24.11 -10.31
CA ALA A 100 18.25 23.37 -11.58
C ALA A 100 17.67 24.24 -12.70
N GLY A 101 18.53 24.94 -13.45
CA GLY A 101 18.16 25.42 -14.77
C GLY A 101 17.86 24.24 -15.72
N GLN A 102 17.17 24.49 -16.85
CA GLN A 102 16.77 23.43 -17.79
C GLN A 102 17.94 22.65 -18.42
N ASP A 103 19.19 23.13 -18.29
CA ASP A 103 20.40 22.54 -18.90
C ASP A 103 21.43 21.97 -17.90
N ASP A 104 21.17 22.00 -16.58
CA ASP A 104 22.20 21.72 -15.55
C ASP A 104 21.99 20.38 -14.80
N GLY A 105 21.45 19.38 -15.52
CA GLY A 105 21.10 18.07 -14.95
C GLY A 105 22.28 17.33 -14.31
N ASP A 106 23.51 17.53 -14.79
CA ASP A 106 24.69 16.87 -14.22
C ASP A 106 25.01 17.39 -12.81
N LYS A 107 24.88 18.70 -12.58
CA LYS A 107 25.10 19.30 -11.25
C LYS A 107 24.04 18.88 -10.24
N THR A 108 22.79 18.67 -10.66
CA THR A 108 21.75 18.21 -9.74
C THR A 108 21.97 16.76 -9.32
N PHE A 109 22.36 15.88 -10.26
CA PHE A 109 22.77 14.51 -9.90
C PHE A 109 23.99 14.52 -8.98
N GLU A 110 24.98 15.34 -9.27
CA GLU A 110 26.17 15.49 -8.43
C GLU A 110 25.82 15.93 -7.00
N GLN A 111 24.92 16.91 -6.84
CA GLN A 111 24.44 17.33 -5.51
C GLN A 111 23.78 16.17 -4.76
N ILE A 112 22.87 15.43 -5.41
CA ILE A 112 22.16 14.32 -4.77
C ILE A 112 23.13 13.19 -4.41
N THR A 113 24.05 12.84 -5.29
CA THR A 113 25.11 11.86 -5.03
C THR A 113 25.99 12.29 -3.85
N LEU A 114 26.38 13.57 -3.77
CA LEU A 114 27.13 14.07 -2.61
C LEU A 114 26.35 13.92 -1.30
N VAL A 115 25.05 14.23 -1.31
CA VAL A 115 24.19 14.05 -0.12
C VAL A 115 24.11 12.58 0.29
N LEU A 116 23.85 11.67 -0.66
CA LEU A 116 23.80 10.23 -0.37
C LEU A 116 25.13 9.72 0.21
N ASN A 117 26.26 10.18 -0.33
CA ASN A 117 27.58 9.84 0.19
C ASN A 117 27.82 10.40 1.60
N ILE A 118 27.40 11.64 1.88
CA ILE A 118 27.46 12.20 3.23
C ILE A 118 26.65 11.33 4.18
N ILE A 119 25.40 11.00 3.86
CA ILE A 119 24.57 10.12 4.72
C ILE A 119 25.25 8.77 4.92
N LYS A 120 25.78 8.16 3.85
CA LYS A 120 26.49 6.87 3.90
C LYS A 120 27.66 6.87 4.88
N LEU A 121 28.46 7.94 4.88
CA LEU A 121 29.61 8.08 5.78
C LEU A 121 29.21 8.17 7.26
N HIS A 122 27.95 8.47 7.56
CA HIS A 122 27.44 8.57 8.93
C HIS A 122 26.62 7.35 9.34
N CYS A 123 26.35 6.38 8.46
CA CYS A 123 25.45 5.25 8.76
C CYS A 123 25.79 4.54 10.08
N SER A 124 27.07 4.32 10.40
CA SER A 124 27.49 3.70 11.67
C SER A 124 27.01 4.43 12.92
N GLU A 125 26.89 5.76 12.85
CA GLU A 125 26.51 6.63 13.97
C GLU A 125 24.99 6.57 14.24
N PHE A 126 24.17 6.12 13.29
CA PHE A 126 22.72 5.97 13.46
C PHE A 126 22.34 4.87 14.47
N SER A 127 23.30 4.10 14.96
CA SER A 127 23.11 3.26 16.14
C SER A 127 22.73 4.08 17.39
N ASP A 128 23.08 5.37 17.45
CA ASP A 128 22.57 6.30 18.45
C ASP A 128 21.19 6.86 18.05
N ALA A 129 20.18 6.61 18.89
CA ALA A 129 18.81 7.07 18.69
C ALA A 129 18.64 8.60 18.77
N ALA A 130 19.65 9.34 19.23
CA ALA A 130 19.62 10.80 19.21
C ALA A 130 19.77 11.38 17.79
N PHE A 131 20.27 10.59 16.82
CA PHE A 131 20.31 11.00 15.41
C PHE A 131 18.90 11.14 14.84
N PRO A 132 18.70 12.00 13.82
CA PRO A 132 17.40 12.20 13.18
C PRO A 132 17.06 11.06 12.20
N ARG A 133 16.97 9.82 12.70
CA ARG A 133 16.95 8.58 11.91
C ARG A 133 15.73 8.47 11.00
N THR A 134 14.52 8.64 11.55
CA THR A 134 13.25 8.60 10.79
C THR A 134 13.28 9.59 9.63
N ALA A 135 13.66 10.84 9.91
CA ALA A 135 13.76 11.86 8.87
C ALA A 135 14.76 11.44 7.80
N THR A 136 15.96 10.98 8.15
CA THR A 136 16.94 10.52 7.16
C THR A 136 16.40 9.38 6.28
N VAL A 137 15.70 8.40 6.86
CA VAL A 137 15.05 7.31 6.11
C VAL A 137 14.03 7.87 5.11
N GLU A 138 13.16 8.79 5.52
CA GLU A 138 12.16 9.42 4.63
C GLU A 138 12.82 10.15 3.45
N HIS A 139 13.90 10.91 3.69
CA HIS A 139 14.60 11.64 2.63
C HIS A 139 15.34 10.71 1.66
N VAL A 140 15.95 9.63 2.14
CA VAL A 140 16.60 8.62 1.29
C VAL A 140 15.54 7.89 0.44
N LEU A 141 14.40 7.53 1.03
CA LEU A 141 13.27 6.97 0.30
C LEU A 141 12.75 7.95 -0.77
N TYR A 142 12.60 9.22 -0.44
CA TYR A 142 12.24 10.24 -1.42
C TYR A 142 13.21 10.23 -2.62
N ALA A 143 14.52 10.15 -2.36
CA ALA A 143 15.53 10.06 -3.41
C ALA A 143 15.37 8.79 -4.28
N ILE A 144 15.11 7.63 -3.67
CA ILE A 144 14.86 6.37 -4.42
C ILE A 144 13.67 6.53 -5.37
N ARG A 145 12.58 7.16 -4.91
CA ARG A 145 11.35 7.31 -5.68
C ARG A 145 11.46 8.35 -6.80
N HIS A 146 12.10 9.48 -6.53
CA HIS A 146 12.13 10.61 -7.45
C HIS A 146 13.38 10.66 -8.33
N GLN A 147 14.42 9.86 -8.02
CA GLN A 147 15.65 9.77 -8.80
C GLN A 147 16.03 8.33 -9.17
N PRO A 148 15.31 7.72 -10.14
CA PRO A 148 15.55 6.33 -10.53
C PRO A 148 17.01 6.02 -10.94
N ARG A 149 17.74 6.99 -11.50
CA ARG A 149 19.16 6.84 -11.88
C ARG A 149 20.08 6.60 -10.69
N LEU A 150 19.76 7.18 -9.53
CA LEU A 150 20.53 7.05 -8.29
C LEU A 150 19.91 6.06 -7.30
N SER A 151 18.84 5.36 -7.70
CA SER A 151 18.10 4.42 -6.85
C SER A 151 18.99 3.33 -6.24
N LYS A 152 19.99 2.82 -6.97
CA LYS A 152 20.92 1.81 -6.44
C LYS A 152 21.82 2.36 -5.34
N GLU A 153 22.33 3.56 -5.52
CA GLU A 153 23.17 4.23 -4.52
C GLU A 153 22.35 4.54 -3.27
N ALA A 154 21.17 5.15 -3.45
CA ALA A 154 20.25 5.46 -2.36
C ALA A 154 19.75 4.20 -1.63
N LEU A 155 19.48 3.10 -2.34
CA LEU A 155 19.15 1.82 -1.73
C LEU A 155 20.31 1.27 -0.89
N SER A 156 21.55 1.40 -1.35
CA SER A 156 22.71 0.99 -0.55
C SER A 156 22.79 1.77 0.76
N VAL A 157 22.53 3.09 0.72
CA VAL A 157 22.47 3.94 1.92
C VAL A 157 21.33 3.49 2.85
N LEU A 158 20.16 3.17 2.29
CA LEU A 158 19.03 2.69 3.07
C LEU A 158 19.31 1.37 3.79
N ILE A 159 20.02 0.44 3.13
CA ILE A 159 20.43 -0.84 3.71
C ILE A 159 21.45 -0.60 4.83
N ASP A 160 22.46 0.25 4.61
CA ASP A 160 23.48 0.57 5.61
C ASP A 160 22.86 1.25 6.85
N LEU A 161 21.94 2.21 6.64
CA LEU A 161 21.18 2.86 7.72
C LEU A 161 20.41 1.83 8.54
N ARG A 162 19.75 0.90 7.85
CA ARG A 162 19.01 -0.17 8.49
C ARG A 162 19.91 -1.08 9.32
N GLU A 163 21.07 -1.47 8.80
CA GLU A 163 22.04 -2.30 9.52
C GLU A 163 22.49 -1.64 10.82
N ALA A 164 22.69 -0.31 10.80
CA ALA A 164 23.08 0.45 11.97
C ALA A 164 21.99 0.50 13.06
N VAL A 165 20.71 0.60 12.67
CA VAL A 165 19.58 0.68 13.62
C VAL A 165 19.03 -0.68 14.04
N GLN A 166 19.53 -1.80 13.49
CA GLN A 166 18.98 -3.14 13.68
C GLN A 166 18.72 -3.50 15.16
N SER A 167 19.60 -3.10 16.07
CA SER A 167 19.52 -3.48 17.49
C SER A 167 18.54 -2.64 18.31
N ASN A 168 18.11 -1.47 17.80
CA ASN A 168 17.30 -0.50 18.55
C ASN A 168 16.35 0.31 17.65
N ALA A 169 15.89 -0.30 16.56
CA ALA A 169 14.98 0.32 15.61
C ALA A 169 13.68 0.75 16.28
N THR A 170 13.19 1.95 15.96
CA THR A 170 11.93 2.47 16.50
C THR A 170 10.74 2.10 15.62
N ARG A 171 9.54 2.22 16.19
CA ARG A 171 8.29 1.99 15.45
C ARG A 171 8.12 2.97 14.28
N ASP A 172 8.56 4.21 14.44
CA ASP A 172 8.39 5.26 13.44
C ASP A 172 9.28 4.99 12.22
N GLU A 173 10.54 4.62 12.44
CA GLU A 173 11.49 4.24 11.38
C GLU A 173 10.95 3.07 10.54
N VAL A 174 10.44 2.04 11.20
CA VAL A 174 9.90 0.86 10.52
C VAL A 174 8.55 1.17 9.87
N GLY A 175 7.72 2.02 10.48
CA GLY A 175 6.46 2.50 9.90
C GLY A 175 6.65 3.15 8.54
N VAL A 176 7.66 4.02 8.41
CA VAL A 176 8.01 4.66 7.13
C VAL A 176 8.35 3.64 6.03
N LEU A 177 9.10 2.58 6.36
CA LEU A 177 9.43 1.52 5.40
C LEU A 177 8.19 0.73 4.99
N ILE A 178 7.32 0.40 5.95
CA ILE A 178 6.07 -0.31 5.69
C ILE A 178 5.16 0.50 4.77
N ASP A 179 4.96 1.78 5.05
CA ASP A 179 4.11 2.65 4.23
C ASP A 179 4.64 2.72 2.80
N GLY A 180 5.97 2.69 2.63
CA GLY A 180 6.60 2.61 1.33
C GLY A 180 6.27 1.33 0.55
N THR A 181 5.99 0.21 1.23
CA THR A 181 5.53 -1.04 0.59
C THR A 181 4.09 -0.98 0.09
N LEU A 182 3.31 0.03 0.47
CA LEU A 182 1.95 0.22 -0.02
C LEU A 182 1.87 1.06 -1.31
N LEU A 183 2.99 1.62 -1.78
CA LEU A 183 3.04 2.46 -2.99
C LEU A 183 2.97 1.65 -4.29
N GLN A 184 2.58 2.31 -5.39
CA GLN A 184 2.35 1.65 -6.70
C GLN A 184 3.63 1.18 -7.38
N GLU A 185 4.73 1.88 -7.13
CA GLU A 185 6.00 1.71 -7.80
C GLU A 185 6.68 0.40 -7.34
N VAL A 186 6.72 -0.60 -8.23
CA VAL A 186 7.23 -1.95 -7.92
C VAL A 186 8.67 -1.92 -7.39
N TYR A 187 9.53 -1.10 -8.00
CA TYR A 187 10.93 -0.96 -7.60
C TYR A 187 11.07 -0.31 -6.23
N PHE A 188 10.17 0.62 -5.88
CA PHE A 188 10.20 1.32 -4.60
C PHE A 188 9.76 0.40 -3.46
N ARG A 189 8.70 -0.39 -3.68
CA ARG A 189 8.32 -1.47 -2.76
C ARG A 189 9.46 -2.46 -2.54
N ASN A 190 10.18 -2.80 -3.60
CA ASN A 190 11.34 -3.69 -3.54
C ASN A 190 12.45 -3.12 -2.65
N ALA A 191 12.76 -1.83 -2.78
CA ALA A 191 13.72 -1.14 -1.92
C ALA A 191 13.32 -1.17 -0.45
N CYS A 192 12.05 -0.86 -0.15
CA CYS A 192 11.53 -0.91 1.22
C CYS A 192 11.60 -2.33 1.80
N LEU A 193 11.27 -3.34 0.99
CA LEU A 193 11.37 -4.75 1.38
C LEU A 193 12.78 -5.19 1.72
N GLN A 194 13.76 -4.83 0.88
CA GLN A 194 15.16 -5.16 1.14
C GLN A 194 15.64 -4.53 2.46
N ALA A 195 15.19 -3.31 2.76
CA ALA A 195 15.46 -2.70 4.07
C ALA A 195 14.80 -3.50 5.20
N ILE A 196 13.53 -3.91 5.07
CA ILE A 196 12.79 -4.64 6.11
C ILE A 196 13.40 -6.03 6.47
N GLN A 197 14.25 -6.63 5.62
CA GLN A 197 14.69 -8.04 5.70
C GLN A 197 15.39 -8.56 6.99
N VAL A 198 15.48 -7.82 8.10
CA VAL A 198 16.15 -8.34 9.31
C VAL A 198 15.33 -8.20 10.58
N SER A 199 15.32 -9.32 11.31
CA SER A 199 15.06 -9.51 12.74
C SER A 199 14.27 -8.39 13.41
N ILE A 200 12.96 -8.41 13.20
CA ILE A 200 11.92 -7.62 13.89
C ILE A 200 11.77 -8.10 15.36
N VAL A 201 12.75 -8.85 15.88
CA VAL A 201 12.74 -9.58 17.16
C VAL A 201 12.40 -8.68 18.35
N PHE A 202 12.59 -7.36 18.25
CA PHE A 202 12.35 -6.41 19.33
C PHE A 202 11.10 -5.52 19.19
N LEU A 203 10.38 -5.55 18.07
CA LEU A 203 9.18 -4.72 17.89
C LEU A 203 7.93 -5.53 18.25
N GLN A 204 7.16 -5.06 19.24
CA GLN A 204 5.88 -5.66 19.64
C GLN A 204 4.86 -5.69 18.48
N PHE A 205 4.86 -6.80 17.74
CA PHE A 205 3.81 -7.83 17.64
C PHE A 205 2.39 -7.58 17.07
N ALA A 206 1.94 -6.39 16.62
CA ALA A 206 0.54 -6.31 16.12
C ALA A 206 0.26 -5.57 14.81
N LEU A 207 1.02 -4.52 14.47
CA LEU A 207 0.74 -3.71 13.27
C LEU A 207 1.69 -4.02 12.10
N LEU A 208 2.90 -4.50 12.42
CA LEU A 208 3.98 -4.81 11.48
C LEU A 208 3.74 -6.11 10.71
N VAL A 209 3.34 -7.16 11.45
CA VAL A 209 2.85 -8.44 10.91
C VAL A 209 1.68 -8.21 9.94
N PHE A 210 0.88 -7.19 10.23
CA PHE A 210 -0.35 -6.91 9.54
C PHE A 210 -0.15 -6.39 8.11
N ILE A 211 0.67 -5.36 7.95
CA ILE A 211 0.81 -4.69 6.65
C ILE A 211 1.78 -5.45 5.74
N VAL A 212 2.82 -6.07 6.32
CA VAL A 212 3.81 -6.88 5.58
C VAL A 212 3.18 -8.16 5.00
N PHE A 213 2.26 -8.82 5.71
CA PHE A 213 1.56 -10.02 5.21
C PHE A 213 0.63 -9.71 4.03
N VAL A 214 0.06 -8.52 3.99
CA VAL A 214 -1.09 -8.17 3.14
C VAL A 214 -0.66 -7.43 1.89
N ALA A 215 0.32 -6.55 2.05
CA ALA A 215 0.74 -5.67 0.98
C ALA A 215 1.77 -6.31 0.05
N ILE A 216 2.33 -7.49 0.35
CA ILE A 216 3.55 -7.91 -0.38
C ILE A 216 3.69 -9.41 -0.64
N ARG A 217 3.17 -10.30 0.21
CA ARG A 217 3.28 -11.75 -0.04
C ARG A 217 2.66 -12.17 -1.38
N PHE A 218 1.61 -11.44 -1.74
CA PHE A 218 0.89 -11.58 -3.00
C PHE A 218 1.23 -10.45 -3.97
N ASP A 219 2.48 -9.98 -3.96
CA ASP A 219 2.94 -9.07 -4.99
C ASP A 219 2.83 -9.69 -6.37
N ARG A 220 2.27 -8.93 -7.33
CA ARG A 220 2.32 -9.33 -8.75
C ARG A 220 3.77 -9.51 -9.20
N SER A 221 4.68 -8.73 -8.61
CA SER A 221 6.12 -8.94 -8.73
C SER A 221 6.56 -10.15 -7.89
N ARG A 222 6.95 -11.22 -8.59
CA ARG A 222 7.52 -12.42 -7.96
C ARG A 222 8.74 -12.13 -7.08
N LEU A 223 9.52 -11.09 -7.39
CA LEU A 223 10.68 -10.70 -6.57
C LEU A 223 10.24 -10.15 -5.22
N ASN A 224 9.26 -9.22 -5.21
CA ASN A 224 8.74 -8.64 -3.98
C ASN A 224 8.03 -9.70 -3.13
N ALA A 225 7.21 -10.54 -3.76
CA ALA A 225 6.55 -11.66 -3.10
C ALA A 225 7.55 -12.61 -2.41
N ARG A 226 8.69 -12.91 -3.05
CA ARG A 226 9.75 -13.75 -2.45
C ARG A 226 10.40 -13.07 -1.25
N LEU A 227 10.76 -11.79 -1.35
CA LEU A 227 11.37 -11.05 -0.24
C LEU A 227 10.42 -10.98 0.97
N ALA A 228 9.14 -10.75 0.72
CA ALA A 228 8.11 -10.72 1.75
C ALA A 228 7.90 -12.09 2.40
N ASN A 229 7.85 -13.17 1.61
CA ASN A 229 7.76 -14.54 2.14
C ASN A 229 8.97 -14.89 3.01
N TYR A 230 10.18 -14.56 2.55
CA TYR A 230 11.38 -14.78 3.32
C TYR A 230 11.35 -14.02 4.65
N ALA A 231 10.97 -12.73 4.63
CA ALA A 231 10.84 -11.94 5.86
C ALA A 231 9.77 -12.51 6.81
N TRP A 232 8.67 -13.04 6.26
CA TRP A 232 7.61 -13.69 7.06
C TRP A 232 8.10 -14.96 7.76
N GLU A 233 8.73 -15.86 7.02
CA GLU A 233 9.24 -17.14 7.51
C GLU A 233 10.41 -16.96 8.49
N ASP A 234 11.38 -16.09 8.15
CA ASP A 234 12.58 -15.85 8.94
C ASP A 234 12.27 -15.24 10.31
N ASN A 235 11.24 -14.38 10.38
CA ASN A 235 10.79 -13.78 11.63
C ASN A 235 9.78 -14.67 12.41
N GLY A 236 9.43 -15.85 11.89
CA GLY A 236 8.50 -16.77 12.56
C GLY A 236 7.11 -16.17 12.76
N LEU A 237 6.65 -15.34 11.82
CA LEU A 237 5.36 -14.66 11.93
C LEU A 237 4.20 -15.63 11.69
N ASP A 238 3.08 -15.37 12.35
CA ASP A 238 1.84 -16.14 12.21
C ASP A 238 0.63 -15.20 12.15
N VAL A 239 -0.52 -15.70 11.68
CA VAL A 239 -1.76 -14.94 11.51
C VAL A 239 -2.42 -14.68 12.88
N PRO A 240 -2.51 -13.42 13.36
CA PRO A 240 -3.20 -13.05 14.60
C PRO A 240 -4.71 -13.29 14.58
N GLU A 241 -5.35 -13.32 15.75
CA GLU A 241 -6.80 -13.54 15.88
C GLU A 241 -7.66 -12.34 15.41
N ASP A 242 -7.14 -11.11 15.42
CA ASP A 242 -7.82 -9.90 14.97
C ASP A 242 -7.52 -9.54 13.50
N PHE A 243 -6.96 -10.51 12.76
CA PHE A 243 -6.34 -10.23 11.48
C PHE A 243 -7.34 -9.80 10.41
N LEU A 244 -8.43 -10.56 10.25
CA LEU A 244 -9.44 -10.28 9.24
C LEU A 244 -10.02 -8.86 9.36
N ASP A 245 -10.27 -8.35 10.58
CA ASP A 245 -10.88 -7.04 10.80
C ASP A 245 -10.01 -5.88 10.29
N LYS A 246 -8.70 -6.00 10.45
CA LYS A 246 -7.74 -5.01 9.97
C LYS A 246 -7.53 -5.11 8.44
N LEU A 247 -7.81 -6.25 7.79
CA LEU A 247 -7.61 -6.44 6.34
C LEU A 247 -8.64 -5.66 5.56
N MET A 248 -9.84 -5.58 6.13
CA MET A 248 -11.00 -4.93 5.55
C MET A 248 -10.70 -3.52 5.06
N SER A 249 -9.92 -2.72 5.80
CA SER A 249 -9.60 -1.35 5.41
C SER A 249 -8.71 -1.26 4.16
N TYR A 250 -7.94 -2.32 3.85
CA TYR A 250 -7.04 -2.33 2.70
C TYR A 250 -7.72 -2.74 1.39
N LEU A 251 -8.93 -3.32 1.44
CA LEU A 251 -9.75 -3.53 0.25
C LEU A 251 -10.21 -2.21 -0.39
N GLU A 252 -10.22 -1.11 0.36
CA GLU A 252 -10.57 0.25 -0.10
C GLU A 252 -9.35 1.08 -0.49
N HIS A 253 -8.16 0.50 -0.44
CA HIS A 253 -6.93 1.24 -0.69
C HIS A 253 -6.88 1.81 -2.10
N ASN A 254 -6.34 3.03 -2.26
CA ASN A 254 -6.21 3.71 -3.56
C ASN A 254 -5.46 2.85 -4.59
N ASN A 255 -4.49 2.08 -4.12
CA ASN A 255 -3.65 1.26 -4.98
C ASN A 255 -4.25 -0.11 -5.28
N ALA A 256 -4.55 -0.36 -6.56
CA ALA A 256 -5.15 -1.61 -7.04
C ALA A 256 -4.34 -2.86 -6.65
N TYR A 257 -3.03 -2.70 -6.62
CA TYR A 257 -2.12 -3.74 -6.17
C TYR A 257 -2.41 -4.17 -4.72
N VAL A 258 -2.47 -3.20 -3.79
CA VAL A 258 -2.78 -3.45 -2.37
C VAL A 258 -4.14 -4.13 -2.22
N ARG A 259 -5.16 -3.67 -2.95
CA ARG A 259 -6.49 -4.30 -2.93
C ARG A 259 -6.45 -5.78 -3.35
N THR A 260 -5.72 -6.07 -4.43
CA THR A 260 -5.58 -7.44 -4.96
C THR A 260 -4.86 -8.35 -3.96
N SER A 261 -3.73 -7.88 -3.40
CA SER A 261 -2.97 -8.66 -2.42
C SER A 261 -3.72 -8.85 -1.12
N THR A 262 -4.54 -7.87 -0.73
CA THR A 262 -5.44 -7.98 0.43
C THR A 262 -6.48 -9.07 0.23
N ALA A 263 -7.12 -9.13 -0.94
CA ALA A 263 -8.09 -10.17 -1.25
C ALA A 263 -7.51 -11.59 -1.13
N LEU A 264 -6.28 -11.77 -1.61
CA LEU A 264 -5.55 -13.04 -1.52
C LEU A 264 -5.13 -13.36 -0.07
N ALA A 265 -4.70 -12.36 0.69
CA ALA A 265 -4.35 -12.51 2.10
C ALA A 265 -5.55 -12.92 2.96
N ILE A 266 -6.75 -12.39 2.67
CA ILE A 266 -8.00 -12.81 3.33
C ILE A 266 -8.24 -14.31 3.10
N ALA A 267 -8.09 -14.78 1.86
CA ALA A 267 -8.33 -16.17 1.50
C ALA A 267 -7.36 -17.12 2.24
N GLU A 268 -6.06 -16.79 2.25
CA GLU A 268 -5.05 -17.61 2.94
C GLU A 268 -5.21 -17.58 4.47
N ALA A 269 -5.50 -16.42 5.05
CA ALA A 269 -5.74 -16.31 6.50
C ALA A 269 -6.93 -17.18 6.94
N THR A 270 -7.99 -17.19 6.12
CA THR A 270 -9.20 -17.99 6.38
C THR A 270 -8.94 -19.49 6.24
N SER A 271 -8.06 -19.91 5.31
CA SER A 271 -7.75 -21.34 5.12
C SER A 271 -6.84 -21.92 6.20
N ASN A 272 -5.93 -21.11 6.77
CA ASN A 272 -4.89 -21.59 7.70
C ASN A 272 -5.29 -21.52 9.18
N GLY A 273 -6.32 -20.74 9.53
CA GLY A 273 -6.75 -20.54 10.91
C GLY A 273 -7.39 -21.78 11.55
N LYS A 274 -6.65 -22.47 12.43
CA LYS A 274 -7.17 -23.60 13.24
C LYS A 274 -8.18 -23.21 14.34
N ARG A 275 -8.52 -21.92 14.47
CA ARG A 275 -9.43 -21.37 15.50
C ARG A 275 -10.28 -20.19 14.99
N TYR A 276 -11.05 -20.39 13.92
CA TYR A 276 -12.15 -19.49 13.56
C TYR A 276 -13.44 -20.28 13.24
N ASP A 277 -14.58 -19.81 13.76
CA ASP A 277 -15.94 -20.38 13.61
C ASP A 277 -16.43 -20.56 12.15
N SER A 278 -17.66 -21.06 11.96
CA SER A 278 -18.37 -21.31 10.68
C SER A 278 -18.06 -20.27 9.57
N LEU A 279 -17.08 -20.61 8.70
CA LEU A 279 -16.38 -19.79 7.68
C LEU A 279 -16.22 -18.35 8.12
N SER A 280 -15.35 -18.18 9.13
CA SER A 280 -15.09 -17.00 9.96
C SER A 280 -16.25 -15.99 9.95
N PHE A 281 -17.40 -16.54 10.35
CA PHE A 281 -18.81 -16.11 10.42
C PHE A 281 -19.48 -15.53 9.16
N PHE A 282 -19.51 -16.31 8.09
CA PHE A 282 -19.87 -15.93 6.73
C PHE A 282 -18.98 -14.80 6.21
N THR A 283 -17.67 -15.05 6.34
CA THR A 283 -16.52 -14.13 6.40
C THR A 283 -16.75 -12.78 5.75
N ARG A 284 -17.06 -11.78 6.58
CA ARG A 284 -17.86 -11.91 7.81
C ARG A 284 -19.07 -11.02 7.54
N SER A 285 -20.24 -11.64 7.54
CA SER A 285 -21.49 -11.24 6.87
C SER A 285 -21.37 -10.75 5.42
N ALA A 286 -20.66 -11.48 4.55
CA ALA A 286 -20.45 -11.18 3.12
C ALA A 286 -19.81 -9.81 2.87
N LEU A 287 -18.62 -9.67 3.48
CA LEU A 287 -17.83 -8.44 3.57
C LEU A 287 -18.76 -7.22 3.70
N ILE A 288 -19.84 -7.45 4.51
CA ILE A 288 -21.08 -6.80 5.04
C ILE A 288 -22.24 -6.35 4.08
N SER A 289 -22.59 -7.06 3.00
CA SER A 289 -23.59 -6.59 1.98
C SER A 289 -23.18 -5.29 1.27
N LEU A 290 -21.90 -5.16 1.01
CA LEU A 290 -21.23 -3.97 1.52
C LEU A 290 -20.39 -3.28 0.45
N LYS A 291 -20.21 -1.98 0.58
CA LYS A 291 -20.82 -1.08 1.57
C LYS A 291 -22.09 -0.47 1.00
N ALA A 292 -23.14 -1.30 0.85
CA ALA A 292 -24.55 -0.98 0.60
C ALA A 292 -24.85 0.13 -0.46
N LYS A 293 -24.77 -0.21 -1.76
CA LYS A 293 -25.52 0.30 -2.94
C LYS A 293 -25.80 1.81 -3.22
N ILE A 294 -25.24 2.77 -2.44
CA ILE A 294 -25.19 4.25 -2.54
C ILE A 294 -25.75 4.86 -1.25
N LEU A 295 -24.96 5.66 -0.56
CA LEU A 295 -25.44 6.48 0.54
C LEU A 295 -26.45 7.47 -0.03
N ALA A 296 -27.73 7.29 0.30
CA ALA A 296 -28.70 8.35 0.13
C ALA A 296 -28.11 9.63 0.74
N PRO A 297 -28.34 10.81 0.16
CA PRO A 297 -27.84 12.06 0.72
C PRO A 297 -28.13 12.08 2.21
N GLU A 298 -27.08 12.19 3.02
CA GLU A 298 -27.26 12.23 4.47
C GLU A 298 -27.80 13.62 4.79
N PHE A 299 -28.85 13.68 5.61
CA PHE A 299 -29.44 14.94 6.06
C PHE A 299 -29.06 15.19 7.51
N ASP A 300 -28.72 16.43 7.84
CA ASP A 300 -28.49 16.83 9.22
C ASP A 300 -29.80 16.85 10.03
N GLN A 301 -29.70 17.16 11.33
CA GLN A 301 -30.86 17.26 12.24
C GLN A 301 -31.90 18.32 11.84
N TYR A 302 -31.60 19.17 10.85
CA TYR A 302 -32.48 20.20 10.30
C TYR A 302 -33.03 19.83 8.91
N GLY A 303 -32.71 18.64 8.40
CA GLY A 303 -33.16 18.18 7.09
C GLY A 303 -32.38 18.77 5.91
N MET A 304 -31.17 19.29 6.13
CA MET A 304 -30.30 19.83 5.07
C MET A 304 -29.28 18.78 4.62
N VAL A 305 -29.05 18.69 3.30
CA VAL A 305 -28.09 17.72 2.73
C VAL A 305 -26.67 18.04 3.17
N ILE A 306 -25.97 17.05 3.71
CA ILE A 306 -24.55 17.13 4.05
C ILE A 306 -23.72 17.07 2.76
N ALA A 307 -23.01 18.16 2.43
CA ALA A 307 -22.26 18.28 1.16
C ALA A 307 -21.27 17.13 0.90
N SER A 308 -20.59 16.62 1.94
CA SER A 308 -19.67 15.48 1.83
C SER A 308 -20.35 14.13 1.52
N SER A 309 -21.68 14.06 1.55
CA SER A 309 -22.47 12.89 1.11
C SER A 309 -22.81 12.91 -0.38
N LEU A 310 -22.79 14.07 -1.03
CA LEU A 310 -23.10 14.25 -2.47
C LEU A 310 -21.91 13.88 -3.38
N ASP A 311 -20.67 14.07 -2.94
CA ASP A 311 -19.46 13.87 -3.74
C ASP A 311 -18.84 12.46 -3.62
N ARG A 312 -19.58 11.46 -3.08
CA ARG A 312 -19.05 10.11 -2.89
C ARG A 312 -19.02 9.33 -4.22
N SER A 313 -17.81 9.05 -4.72
CA SER A 313 -17.55 8.23 -5.93
C SER A 313 -17.99 6.77 -5.73
N ASP A 314 -18.44 6.11 -6.80
CA ASP A 314 -18.87 4.70 -6.80
C ASP A 314 -17.73 3.77 -6.31
N PRO A 315 -17.90 3.01 -5.22
CA PRO A 315 -16.86 2.17 -4.64
C PRO A 315 -16.66 0.84 -5.41
N TRP A 316 -16.77 0.85 -6.74
CA TRP A 316 -16.66 -0.35 -7.58
C TRP A 316 -15.32 -1.07 -7.40
N ALA A 317 -14.25 -0.33 -7.13
CA ALA A 317 -12.90 -0.88 -6.97
C ALA A 317 -12.76 -1.75 -5.72
N THR A 318 -13.48 -1.40 -4.65
CA THR A 318 -13.57 -2.17 -3.41
C THR A 318 -14.42 -3.42 -3.63
N GLN A 319 -15.55 -3.27 -4.32
CA GLN A 319 -16.44 -4.39 -4.64
C GLN A 319 -15.72 -5.45 -5.50
N ALA A 320 -14.90 -5.03 -6.47
CA ALA A 320 -14.12 -5.93 -7.29
C ALA A 320 -13.05 -6.69 -6.47
N ALA A 321 -12.44 -6.04 -5.48
CA ALA A 321 -11.47 -6.68 -4.58
C ALA A 321 -12.14 -7.69 -3.64
N ALA A 322 -13.33 -7.38 -3.13
CA ALA A 322 -14.15 -8.30 -2.34
C ALA A 322 -14.57 -9.53 -3.17
N ALA A 323 -14.99 -9.32 -4.43
CA ALA A 323 -15.31 -10.41 -5.35
C ALA A 323 -14.12 -11.37 -5.58
N LEU A 324 -12.92 -10.80 -5.74
CA LEU A 324 -11.69 -11.58 -5.87
C LEU A 324 -11.40 -12.40 -4.59
N ALA A 325 -11.67 -11.86 -3.41
CA ALA A 325 -11.51 -12.61 -2.17
C ALA A 325 -12.42 -13.84 -2.13
N PHE A 326 -13.69 -13.72 -2.57
CA PHE A 326 -14.61 -14.85 -2.66
C PHE A 326 -14.15 -15.92 -3.65
N GLU A 327 -13.63 -15.52 -4.81
CA GLU A 327 -13.05 -16.44 -5.80
C GLU A 327 -11.97 -17.32 -5.15
N HIS A 328 -11.03 -16.72 -4.42
CA HIS A 328 -9.95 -17.45 -3.75
C HIS A 328 -10.37 -18.18 -2.47
N LEU A 329 -11.49 -17.78 -1.86
CA LEU A 329 -12.07 -18.49 -0.72
C LEU A 329 -12.81 -19.77 -1.11
N ALA A 330 -13.17 -19.96 -2.39
CA ALA A 330 -13.99 -21.07 -2.86
C ALA A 330 -13.56 -22.46 -2.31
N PRO A 331 -12.26 -22.82 -2.26
CA PRO A 331 -11.83 -24.11 -1.70
C PRO A 331 -12.10 -24.28 -0.19
N SER A 332 -12.23 -23.18 0.54
CA SER A 332 -12.41 -23.17 2.00
C SER A 332 -13.88 -23.23 2.44
N PHE A 333 -14.83 -23.16 1.49
CA PHE A 333 -16.26 -23.25 1.80
C PHE A 333 -16.62 -24.61 2.41
N THR A 334 -17.48 -24.60 3.42
CA THR A 334 -18.12 -25.80 3.94
C THR A 334 -19.50 -25.99 3.32
N GLU A 335 -20.00 -27.24 3.32
CA GLU A 335 -21.24 -27.61 2.62
C GLU A 335 -22.47 -26.83 3.10
N ASP A 336 -22.52 -26.46 4.37
CA ASP A 336 -23.58 -25.66 4.98
C ASP A 336 -23.61 -24.19 4.49
N GLN A 337 -22.55 -23.70 3.84
CA GLN A 337 -22.43 -22.31 3.40
C GLN A 337 -22.68 -22.11 1.90
N VAL A 338 -22.65 -23.19 1.13
CA VAL A 338 -22.80 -23.14 -0.32
C VAL A 338 -24.14 -22.51 -0.69
N GLU A 339 -25.25 -23.02 -0.15
CA GLU A 339 -26.59 -22.46 -0.42
C GLU A 339 -26.76 -21.02 0.07
N PRO A 340 -26.43 -20.67 1.33
CA PRO A 340 -26.44 -19.27 1.79
C PRO A 340 -25.66 -18.30 0.89
N PHE A 341 -24.54 -18.73 0.30
CA PHE A 341 -23.77 -17.90 -0.62
C PHE A 341 -24.50 -17.59 -1.93
N PHE A 342 -25.18 -18.56 -2.54
CA PHE A 342 -25.99 -18.29 -3.73
C PHE A 342 -27.23 -17.47 -3.42
N VAL A 343 -27.82 -17.65 -2.23
CA VAL A 343 -28.88 -16.76 -1.75
C VAL A 343 -28.38 -15.31 -1.66
N PHE A 344 -27.18 -15.07 -1.10
CA PHE A 344 -26.54 -13.75 -1.09
C PHE A 344 -26.31 -13.21 -2.52
N LEU A 345 -25.73 -14.01 -3.42
CA LEU A 345 -25.44 -13.58 -4.80
C LEU A 345 -26.68 -13.08 -5.55
N ILE A 346 -27.83 -13.70 -5.28
CA ILE A 346 -29.11 -13.43 -5.94
C ILE A 346 -29.93 -12.39 -5.19
N LYS A 347 -30.30 -12.67 -3.93
CA LYS A 347 -31.26 -11.84 -3.17
C LYS A 347 -30.67 -10.50 -2.76
N ASP A 348 -29.37 -10.42 -2.51
CA ASP A 348 -28.67 -9.16 -2.24
C ASP A 348 -28.15 -8.47 -3.51
N GLU A 349 -28.49 -9.00 -4.69
CA GLU A 349 -28.10 -8.51 -6.03
C GLU A 349 -26.57 -8.34 -6.23
N ALA A 350 -25.73 -9.16 -5.59
CA ALA A 350 -24.29 -9.09 -5.81
C ALA A 350 -23.90 -9.39 -7.27
N LEU A 351 -24.71 -10.19 -7.97
CA LEU A 351 -24.58 -10.44 -9.42
C LEU A 351 -25.08 -9.29 -10.31
N GLY A 352 -25.81 -8.33 -9.74
CA GLY A 352 -26.46 -7.22 -10.44
C GLY A 352 -25.73 -5.87 -10.33
N GLY A 353 -24.43 -5.87 -9.99
CA GLY A 353 -23.66 -4.63 -9.82
C GLY A 353 -23.58 -3.74 -11.06
N ARG A 354 -23.51 -2.41 -10.89
CA ARG A 354 -23.41 -1.44 -12.00
C ARG A 354 -22.16 -1.65 -12.86
N SER A 355 -21.03 -1.92 -12.20
CA SER A 355 -19.77 -2.20 -12.88
C SER A 355 -19.77 -3.61 -13.49
N LEU A 356 -19.41 -3.70 -14.77
CA LEU A 356 -19.23 -4.98 -15.46
C LEU A 356 -18.13 -5.84 -14.81
N ASP A 357 -17.08 -5.22 -14.29
CA ASP A 357 -15.95 -5.93 -13.68
C ASP A 357 -16.38 -6.61 -12.38
N VAL A 358 -17.16 -5.93 -11.55
CA VAL A 358 -17.72 -6.49 -10.31
C VAL A 358 -18.62 -7.69 -10.63
N ARG A 359 -19.51 -7.55 -11.62
CA ARG A 359 -20.41 -8.64 -12.04
C ARG A 359 -19.64 -9.86 -12.53
N ARG A 360 -18.58 -9.65 -13.34
CA ARG A 360 -17.74 -10.74 -13.84
C ARG A 360 -17.00 -11.45 -12.71
N SER A 361 -16.40 -10.70 -11.79
CA SER A 361 -15.69 -11.30 -10.65
C SER A 361 -16.64 -12.06 -9.72
N MET A 362 -17.83 -11.53 -9.42
CA MET A 362 -18.82 -12.25 -8.61
C MET A 362 -19.35 -13.52 -9.31
N LEU A 363 -19.58 -13.45 -10.63
CA LEU A 363 -19.96 -14.63 -11.41
C LEU A 363 -18.85 -15.70 -11.37
N ARG A 364 -17.58 -15.33 -11.49
CA ARG A 364 -16.44 -16.27 -11.36
C ARG A 364 -16.39 -16.91 -9.98
N ALA A 365 -16.51 -16.13 -8.93
CA ALA A 365 -16.56 -16.65 -7.56
C ALA A 365 -17.70 -17.66 -7.36
N GLY A 366 -18.92 -17.33 -7.82
CA GLY A 366 -20.06 -18.25 -7.82
C GLY A 366 -19.78 -19.52 -8.59
N ALA A 367 -19.21 -19.37 -9.78
CA ALA A 367 -18.92 -20.49 -10.63
C ALA A 367 -17.86 -21.42 -9.99
N ASP A 368 -16.81 -20.90 -9.36
CA ASP A 368 -15.76 -21.71 -8.74
C ASP A 368 -16.25 -22.45 -7.48
N VAL A 369 -17.16 -21.85 -6.71
CA VAL A 369 -17.84 -22.54 -5.61
C VAL A 369 -18.69 -23.72 -6.13
N ILE A 370 -19.38 -23.58 -7.26
CA ILE A 370 -20.11 -24.70 -7.89
C ILE A 370 -19.15 -25.80 -8.32
N ASP A 371 -18.08 -25.45 -9.03
CA ASP A 371 -17.14 -26.47 -9.53
C ASP A 371 -16.56 -27.33 -8.41
N ILE A 372 -16.30 -26.74 -7.24
CA ILE A 372 -15.70 -27.44 -6.10
C ILE A 372 -16.76 -28.17 -5.25
N HIS A 373 -17.91 -27.54 -4.98
CA HIS A 373 -18.87 -28.02 -3.97
C HIS A 373 -20.26 -28.38 -4.52
N GLY A 374 -20.53 -28.10 -5.80
CA GLY A 374 -21.86 -28.20 -6.41
C GLY A 374 -22.46 -29.61 -6.38
N SER A 375 -21.63 -30.64 -6.54
CA SER A 375 -22.06 -32.04 -6.46
C SER A 375 -22.58 -32.44 -5.07
N LYS A 376 -22.13 -31.77 -4.00
CA LYS A 376 -22.51 -32.07 -2.61
C LYS A 376 -23.84 -31.41 -2.21
N ARG A 377 -24.22 -30.31 -2.87
CA ARG A 377 -25.44 -29.52 -2.56
C ARG A 377 -26.35 -29.34 -3.78
N LEU A 378 -26.39 -30.34 -4.66
CA LEU A 378 -27.05 -30.27 -5.97
C LEU A 378 -28.54 -29.90 -5.86
N ALA A 379 -29.30 -30.62 -5.04
CA ALA A 379 -30.74 -30.39 -4.89
C ALA A 379 -31.07 -28.99 -4.36
N GLY A 380 -30.31 -28.49 -3.38
CA GLY A 380 -30.50 -27.16 -2.82
C GLY A 380 -30.15 -26.04 -3.81
N LEU A 381 -29.07 -26.22 -4.58
CA LEU A 381 -28.67 -25.28 -5.64
C LEU A 381 -29.69 -25.22 -6.78
N LEU A 382 -30.15 -26.37 -7.27
CA LEU A 382 -31.19 -26.43 -8.31
C LEU A 382 -32.46 -25.74 -7.84
N SER A 383 -32.96 -26.06 -6.64
CA SER A 383 -34.14 -25.42 -6.07
C SER A 383 -33.98 -23.90 -5.96
N THR A 384 -32.80 -23.41 -5.54
CA THR A 384 -32.54 -21.97 -5.39
C THR A 384 -32.58 -21.25 -6.74
N PHE A 385 -32.01 -21.85 -7.78
CA PHE A 385 -31.97 -21.26 -9.12
C PHE A 385 -33.32 -21.34 -9.84
N GLU A 386 -34.04 -22.46 -9.72
CA GLU A 386 -35.38 -22.62 -10.26
C GLU A 386 -36.38 -21.64 -9.62
N GLU A 387 -36.32 -21.44 -8.29
CA GLU A 387 -37.15 -20.45 -7.60
C GLU A 387 -36.92 -19.03 -8.16
N HIS A 388 -35.65 -18.66 -8.42
CA HIS A 388 -35.35 -17.34 -8.97
C HIS A 388 -35.78 -17.18 -10.44
N LEU A 389 -35.58 -18.21 -11.27
CA LEU A 389 -35.93 -18.18 -12.70
C LEU A 389 -37.44 -18.27 -12.94
N GLY A 390 -38.16 -19.03 -12.10
CA GLY A 390 -39.63 -19.13 -12.14
C GLY A 390 -40.35 -17.94 -11.49
N GLY A 391 -39.65 -17.17 -10.65
CA GLY A 391 -40.18 -15.98 -10.01
C GLY A 391 -40.35 -14.78 -10.95
N SER A 392 -41.33 -13.92 -10.65
CA SER A 392 -41.43 -12.60 -11.30
C SER A 392 -40.34 -11.67 -10.73
N SER A 393 -39.14 -11.70 -11.29
CA SER A 393 -38.10 -10.72 -10.92
C SER A 393 -38.49 -9.31 -11.38
N ALA A 394 -37.96 -8.29 -10.71
CA ALA A 394 -38.17 -6.89 -11.09
C ALA A 394 -37.83 -6.67 -12.57
N ALA A 395 -38.73 -6.03 -13.32
CA ALA A 395 -38.55 -5.69 -14.74
C ALA A 395 -37.59 -4.50 -14.91
N ASN A 396 -36.40 -4.59 -14.31
CA ASN A 396 -35.34 -3.60 -14.38
C ASN A 396 -34.04 -4.24 -14.88
N GLU A 397 -33.07 -3.41 -15.28
CA GLU A 397 -31.81 -3.88 -15.87
C GLU A 397 -31.02 -4.80 -14.93
N THR A 398 -31.02 -4.50 -13.63
CA THR A 398 -30.38 -5.31 -12.58
C THR A 398 -30.97 -6.72 -12.51
N GLY A 399 -32.30 -6.84 -12.55
CA GLY A 399 -33.00 -8.13 -12.57
C GLY A 399 -32.66 -8.96 -13.81
N ASP A 400 -32.59 -8.34 -14.99
CA ASP A 400 -32.16 -9.03 -16.22
C ASP A 400 -30.73 -9.54 -16.14
N GLN A 401 -29.81 -8.74 -15.56
CA GLN A 401 -28.40 -9.12 -15.38
C GLN A 401 -28.24 -10.28 -14.39
N ILE A 402 -29.00 -10.28 -13.28
CA ILE A 402 -28.99 -11.38 -12.31
C ILE A 402 -29.55 -12.65 -12.96
N LYS A 403 -30.67 -12.57 -13.69
CA LYS A 403 -31.22 -13.72 -14.42
C LYS A 403 -30.21 -14.35 -15.37
N GLU A 404 -29.50 -13.52 -16.14
CA GLU A 404 -28.46 -13.98 -17.05
C GLU A 404 -27.31 -14.69 -16.31
N ALA A 405 -26.86 -14.13 -15.20
CA ALA A 405 -25.84 -14.77 -14.36
C ALA A 405 -26.33 -16.08 -13.74
N VAL A 406 -27.56 -16.12 -13.23
CA VAL A 406 -28.18 -17.32 -12.65
C VAL A 406 -28.33 -18.43 -13.70
N LEU A 407 -28.69 -18.11 -14.95
CA LEU A 407 -28.74 -19.10 -16.03
C LEU A 407 -27.37 -19.74 -16.31
N ILE A 408 -26.29 -18.95 -16.28
CA ILE A 408 -24.93 -19.47 -16.44
C ILE A 408 -24.58 -20.41 -15.28
N LEU A 409 -24.86 -20.00 -14.04
CA LEU A 409 -24.62 -20.81 -12.85
C LEU A 409 -25.48 -22.08 -12.82
N PHE A 410 -26.73 -21.99 -13.25
CA PHE A 410 -27.66 -23.12 -13.38
C PHE A 410 -27.14 -24.16 -14.36
N GLY A 411 -26.66 -23.72 -15.53
CA GLY A 411 -25.98 -24.61 -16.48
C GLY A 411 -24.72 -25.26 -15.91
N ARG A 412 -23.95 -24.55 -15.07
CA ARG A 412 -22.75 -25.09 -14.42
C ARG A 412 -23.11 -26.16 -13.37
N VAL A 413 -24.14 -25.91 -12.55
CA VAL A 413 -24.67 -26.89 -11.58
C VAL A 413 -25.19 -28.14 -12.28
N ALA A 414 -25.90 -27.99 -13.40
CA ALA A 414 -26.39 -29.12 -14.19
C ALA A 414 -25.26 -30.02 -14.70
N GLY A 415 -24.04 -29.48 -14.87
CA GLY A 415 -22.86 -30.27 -15.21
C GLY A 415 -22.45 -31.31 -14.17
N HIS A 416 -22.97 -31.23 -12.94
CA HIS A 416 -22.76 -32.22 -11.88
C HIS A 416 -23.84 -33.31 -11.82
N LEU A 417 -24.90 -33.23 -12.65
CA LEU A 417 -25.93 -34.27 -12.72
C LEU A 417 -25.43 -35.51 -13.44
N ASP A 418 -25.93 -36.67 -13.04
CA ASP A 418 -25.73 -37.91 -13.79
C ASP A 418 -26.43 -37.84 -15.15
N ALA A 419 -25.84 -38.43 -16.19
CA ALA A 419 -26.38 -38.38 -17.55
C ALA A 419 -27.81 -38.94 -17.70
N SER A 420 -28.27 -39.74 -16.74
CA SER A 420 -29.61 -40.32 -16.68
C SER A 420 -30.60 -39.50 -15.84
N ASP A 421 -30.22 -38.35 -15.31
CA ASP A 421 -31.08 -37.56 -14.45
C ASP A 421 -32.26 -36.98 -15.23
N THR A 422 -33.47 -37.21 -14.71
CA THR A 422 -34.73 -36.80 -15.33
C THR A 422 -34.93 -35.29 -15.39
N CYS A 423 -34.15 -34.52 -14.63
CA CYS A 423 -34.22 -33.06 -14.61
C CYS A 423 -33.50 -32.43 -15.81
N ILE A 424 -32.55 -33.14 -16.44
CA ILE A 424 -31.71 -32.62 -17.53
C ILE A 424 -32.55 -32.06 -18.70
N PRO A 425 -33.58 -32.75 -19.23
CA PRO A 425 -34.39 -32.21 -20.31
C PRO A 425 -35.06 -30.88 -19.96
N SER A 426 -35.61 -30.77 -18.74
CA SER A 426 -36.24 -29.54 -18.25
C SER A 426 -35.26 -28.38 -18.15
N ILE A 427 -34.05 -28.65 -17.64
CA ILE A 427 -32.97 -27.65 -17.54
C ILE A 427 -32.54 -27.17 -18.93
N VAL A 428 -32.37 -28.10 -19.88
CA VAL A 428 -32.00 -27.77 -21.27
C VAL A 428 -33.06 -26.91 -21.92
N ASP A 429 -34.34 -27.26 -21.77
CA ASP A 429 -35.45 -26.48 -22.32
C ASP A 429 -35.46 -25.05 -21.75
N GLN A 430 -35.26 -24.89 -20.44
CA GLN A 430 -35.15 -23.56 -19.81
C GLN A 430 -33.95 -22.75 -20.35
N LEU A 431 -32.78 -23.37 -20.52
CA LEU A 431 -31.61 -22.72 -21.11
C LEU A 431 -31.83 -22.32 -22.58
N VAL A 432 -32.53 -23.16 -23.35
CA VAL A 432 -32.89 -22.91 -24.75
C VAL A 432 -33.90 -21.77 -24.87
N GLU A 433 -34.92 -21.74 -24.01
CA GLU A 433 -35.86 -20.61 -23.95
C GLU A 433 -35.14 -19.31 -23.59
N ALA A 434 -34.23 -19.34 -22.62
CA ALA A 434 -33.43 -18.17 -22.25
C ALA A 434 -32.56 -17.65 -23.41
N LEU A 435 -31.97 -18.54 -24.22
CA LEU A 435 -31.17 -18.20 -25.40
C LEU A 435 -31.95 -17.44 -26.49
N LYS A 436 -33.29 -17.53 -26.51
CA LYS A 436 -34.13 -16.75 -27.43
C LYS A 436 -34.11 -15.26 -27.07
N THR A 437 -33.70 -14.90 -25.87
CA THR A 437 -33.50 -13.51 -25.45
C THR A 437 -32.21 -12.95 -26.06
N PRO A 438 -32.27 -11.91 -26.92
CA PRO A 438 -31.11 -11.45 -27.71
C PRO A 438 -29.88 -11.04 -26.89
N ARG A 439 -30.08 -10.55 -25.66
CA ARG A 439 -29.00 -10.15 -24.75
C ARG A 439 -28.20 -11.36 -24.22
N ILE A 440 -28.88 -12.41 -23.78
CA ILE A 440 -28.30 -13.66 -23.23
C ILE A 440 -27.40 -14.36 -24.26
N ARG A 441 -27.83 -14.34 -25.53
CA ARG A 441 -27.04 -14.86 -26.66
C ARG A 441 -25.68 -14.17 -26.83
N SER A 442 -25.55 -12.91 -26.43
CA SER A 442 -24.33 -12.13 -26.58
C SER A 442 -23.30 -12.37 -25.46
N VAL A 443 -23.76 -12.66 -24.24
CA VAL A 443 -22.89 -12.90 -23.07
C VAL A 443 -22.32 -14.31 -23.08
N LEU A 444 -23.12 -15.33 -23.41
CA LEU A 444 -22.65 -16.72 -23.51
C LEU A 444 -21.54 -16.89 -24.58
N ARG A 445 -21.53 -16.07 -25.64
CA ARG A 445 -20.44 -16.03 -26.62
C ARG A 445 -19.14 -15.42 -26.08
N ARG A 446 -19.23 -14.52 -25.10
CA ARG A 446 -18.10 -13.81 -24.51
C ARG A 446 -17.49 -14.52 -23.30
N VAL A 447 -18.23 -15.42 -22.65
CA VAL A 447 -17.73 -16.26 -21.54
C VAL A 447 -16.89 -17.43 -22.06
N LYS A 448 -17.08 -17.85 -23.33
CA LYS A 448 -16.29 -18.88 -24.01
C LYS A 448 -14.94 -18.39 -24.57
N ALA A 449 -14.65 -17.09 -24.49
CA ALA A 449 -13.42 -16.45 -24.94
C ALA A 449 -12.67 -15.86 -23.74
#